data_AF-A0A7U9X9N8-F1
#
_entry.id   AF-A0A7U9X9N8-F1
#
_cell.length_a   1.000
_cell.length_b   1.000
_cell.length_c   1.000
_cell.angle_alpha   90.00
_cell.angle_beta   90.00
_cell.angle_gamma   90.00
#
_symmetry.space_group_name_H-M   'P 1'
#
loop_
_entity.id
_entity.type
_entity.pdbx_description
1 polymer ?
#
loop_
_entity_poly.entity_id
_entity_poly.type
_entity_poly.pdbx_seq_one_letter_code
_entity_poly.pdbx_strand_id
1 'polypeptide(L)' 'MTGRDVITTIGNGKVLMKDREIKVADTKEIMAKCRESSAKLWKSING' A
#
# COMPACT_ATOMS: atom_id res chain seq x y z
N MET A 1 -10.96 -10.87 14.30
CA MET A 1 -10.72 -9.46 13.92
C MET A 1 -9.28 -9.33 13.49
N THR A 2 -9.04 -9.29 12.17
CA THR A 2 -7.72 -9.13 11.54
C THR A 2 -7.70 -7.87 10.69
N GLY A 3 -6.53 -7.45 10.19
CA GLY A 3 -6.42 -6.28 9.32
C GLY A 3 -7.31 -6.33 8.07
N ARG A 4 -7.69 -7.53 7.60
CA ARG A 4 -8.61 -7.69 6.46
C ARG A 4 -10.05 -7.27 6.78
N ASP A 5 -10.46 -7.33 8.04
CA ASP A 5 -11.83 -7.04 8.48
C ASP A 5 -12.09 -5.53 8.63
N VAL A 6 -11.03 -4.71 8.65
CA VAL A 6 -11.13 -3.25 8.77
C VAL A 6 -11.57 -2.64 7.45
N ILE A 7 -12.70 -1.93 7.45
CA ILE A 7 -13.26 -1.26 6.26
C ILE A 7 -12.96 0.24 6.22
N THR A 8 -12.68 0.85 7.37
CA THR A 8 -12.39 2.29 7.50
C THR A 8 -11.23 2.51 8.47
N THR A 9 -10.28 3.36 8.08
CA THR A 9 -9.11 3.71 8.88
C THR A 9 -9.00 5.22 8.99
N ILE A 10 -8.96 5.74 10.21
CA ILE A 10 -8.71 7.15 10.52
C ILE A 10 -7.41 7.25 11.31
N GLY A 11 -6.51 8.12 10.88
CA GLY A 11 -5.24 8.39 11.56
C GLY A 11 -4.97 9.88 11.59
N ASN A 12 -4.51 10.40 12.73
CA ASN A 12 -4.27 11.84 12.93
C ASN A 12 -5.45 12.72 12.47
N GLY A 13 -6.68 12.32 12.80
CA GLY A 13 -7.91 13.03 12.42
C GLY A 13 -8.29 12.96 10.93
N LYS A 14 -7.55 12.22 10.08
CA LYS A 14 -7.80 12.11 8.64
C LYS A 14 -8.28 10.71 8.26
N VAL A 15 -9.27 10.64 7.35
CA VAL A 15 -9.69 9.38 6.74
C VAL A 15 -8.62 8.91 5.76
N LEU A 16 -7.94 7.81 6.09
CA LEU A 16 -6.90 7.20 5.26
C LEU A 16 -7.48 6.17 4.29
N MET A 17 -8.47 5.41 4.78
CA MET A 17 -9.19 4.38 4.03
C MET A 17 -10.66 4.42 4.42
N LYS A 18 -11.57 4.28 3.46
CA LYS A 18 -13.01 4.14 3.70
C LYS A 18 -13.59 3.19 2.67
N ASP A 19 -14.50 2.31 3.10
CA ASP A 19 -15.12 1.29 2.25
C ASP A 19 -14.08 0.45 1.49
N ARG A 20 -12.94 0.17 2.17
CA ARG A 20 -11.78 -0.56 1.62
C ARG A 20 -11.04 0.15 0.48
N GLU A 21 -11.31 1.43 0.25
CA GLU A 21 -10.59 2.26 -0.69
C GLU A 21 -9.64 3.21 0.03
N ILE A 22 -8.36 3.19 -0.36
CA ILE A 22 -7.37 4.15 0.13
C ILE A 22 -7.66 5.52 -0.48
N LYS A 23 -7.83 6.53 0.36
CA LYS A 23 -8.21 7.90 -0.06
C LYS A 23 -7.04 8.87 -0.17
N VAL A 24 -5.85 8.47 0.30
CA VAL A 24 -4.69 9.36 0.44
C VAL A 24 -3.58 9.11 -0.57
N ALA A 25 -3.71 8.09 -1.43
CA ALA A 25 -2.68 7.74 -2.41
C ALA A 25 -3.21 6.93 -3.59
N ASP A 26 -2.53 7.00 -4.74
CA ASP A 26 -2.77 6.12 -5.87
C ASP A 26 -2.14 4.74 -5.60
N THR A 27 -3.00 3.77 -5.32
CA THR A 27 -2.59 2.40 -5.01
C THR A 27 -1.97 1.68 -6.20
N LYS A 28 -2.39 1.98 -7.43
CA LYS A 28 -1.85 1.32 -8.64
C LYS A 28 -0.43 1.80 -8.89
N GLU A 29 -0.20 3.11 -8.82
CA GLU A 29 1.13 3.69 -9.01
C GLU A 29 2.10 3.19 -7.93
N ILE A 30 1.69 3.21 -6.65
CA ILE A 30 2.52 2.74 -5.54
C ILE A 30 2.89 1.27 -5.73
N MET A 31 1.91 0.42 -6.05
CA MET A 31 2.17 -1.01 -6.24
C MET A 31 3.07 -1.28 -7.45
N ALA A 32 2.98 -0.48 -8.52
CA ALA A 32 3.92 -0.55 -9.64
C ALA A 32 5.35 -0.21 -9.20
N LYS A 33 5.54 0.89 -8.47
CA LYS A 33 6.85 1.29 -7.93
C LYS A 33 7.41 0.26 -6.95
N CYS A 34 6.58 -0.34 -6.09
CA CYS A 34 7.01 -1.40 -5.17
C CYS A 34 7.57 -2.61 -5.93
N ARG A 35 6.91 -3.04 -7.02
CA ARG A 35 7.39 -4.15 -7.85
C ARG A 35 8.70 -3.82 -8.55
N GLU A 36 8.85 -2.60 -9.08
CA GLU A 36 10.10 -2.15 -9.69
C GLU A 36 11.26 -2.17 -8.69
N SER A 37 11.06 -1.58 -7.51
CA SER A 37 12.05 -1.56 -6.44
C SER A 37 12.40 -2.96 -5.95
N SER A 38 11.41 -3.85 -5.82
CA SER A 38 11.64 -5.25 -5.46
C SER A 38 12.47 -5.99 -6.52
N ALA A 39 12.21 -5.77 -7.80
CA ALA A 39 13.00 -6.36 -8.89
C ALA A 39 14.45 -5.82 -8.92
N LYS A 40 14.65 -4.52 -8.66
CA LYS A 40 15.99 -3.93 -8.51
C LYS A 40 16.76 -4.58 -7.36
N LEU A 41 16.11 -4.70 -6.20
CA LEU A 41 16.71 -5.35 -5.04
C LEU A 41 17.08 -6.80 -5.35
N TRP A 42 16.16 -7.58 -5.94
CA TRP A 42 16.41 -8.97 -6.32
C TRP A 42 17.64 -9.10 -7.22
N LYS A 43 17.76 -8.25 -8.23
CA LYS A 43 18.92 -8.23 -9.12
C LYS A 43 20.21 -7.89 -8.40
N SER A 44 20.19 -6.99 -7.40
CA SER A 44 21.41 -6.62 -6.67
C SER A 44 21.87 -7.70 -5.70
N ILE A 45 20.97 -8.57 -5.23
CA ILE A 45 21.32 -9.63 -4.27
C ILE A 45 21.54 -11.00 -4.93
N ASN A 46 20.92 -11.28 -6.07
CA ASN A 46 20.89 -12.62 -6.69
C ASN A 46 21.32 -12.65 -8.17
N GLY A 47 21.63 -11.51 -8.79
CA GLY A 47 22.11 -11.41 -10.17
C GLY A 47 23.59 -11.03 -10.24
#